data_AF-A0A4P5ZFN0-F1
#
_entry.id   AF-A0A4P5ZFN0-F1
#
_cell.length_a   1.000
_cell.length_b   1.000
_cell.length_c   1.000
_cell.angle_alpha   90.00
_cell.angle_beta   90.00
_cell.angle_gamma   90.00
#
_symmetry.space_group_name_H-M   'P 1'
#
loop_
_entity.id
_entity.type
_entity.pdbx_description
1 polymer ?
#
loop_
_entity_poly.entity_id
_entity_poly.type
_entity_poly.pdbx_seq_one_letter_code
_entity_poly.pdbx_strand_id
1 'polypeptide(L)'
;MKTQLELTRTFYPEQLYIELSEQQMINAWNQANKHFQNDIIRWRAYLNYLVVEAIPKIETELDLEKKLGYYPSDLSKVLEFINGTILTLGETRLVVIPSDSNIGGDLCVPQELVDLPQFAGDYYLGVYINLDEEWLRFWGACSHKKLTTEGVYDESSRNYYLDRDELIEDLEAVLIAREICPNERGEYKFVNLPSLSESESNGLWEQLKQPDCYVPRLALDSPTWLSLFINDLVVASNNDPITAGIEFLDSDDPVAVQVREMLKNRSILEIVAQFNTAYGNNSATRLPYALVDILAGSTPTAQNKNMRSASEGSENIKLLTLARNLAKKLAEIWAEE
;
A
#
# COMPACT_ATOMS: atom_id res chain seq x y z
N MET A 1 13.71 34.55 -20.01
CA MET A 1 12.45 33.79 -20.18
C MET A 1 12.35 32.93 -18.94
N LYS A 2 11.26 33.01 -18.16
CA LYS A 2 11.12 32.15 -16.98
C LYS A 2 10.98 30.70 -17.42
N THR A 3 11.60 29.75 -16.73
CA THR A 3 11.40 28.31 -16.98
C THR A 3 9.95 27.92 -16.65
N GLN A 4 9.47 26.79 -17.17
CA GLN A 4 8.14 26.29 -16.82
C GLN A 4 8.07 25.97 -15.32
N LEU A 5 9.15 25.48 -14.70
CA LEU A 5 9.25 25.33 -13.25
C LEU A 5 9.00 26.64 -12.48
N GLU A 6 9.68 27.72 -12.86
CA GLU A 6 9.52 29.04 -12.21
C GLU A 6 8.08 29.59 -12.35
N LEU A 7 7.48 29.39 -13.53
CA LEU A 7 6.09 29.78 -13.76
C LEU A 7 5.14 28.93 -12.90
N THR A 8 5.33 27.61 -12.86
CA THR A 8 4.45 26.68 -12.13
C THR A 8 4.52 26.94 -10.63
N ARG A 9 5.72 27.11 -10.06
CA ARG A 9 5.92 27.53 -8.65
C ARG A 9 5.27 28.86 -8.31
N THR A 10 5.13 29.77 -9.29
CA THR A 10 4.43 31.05 -9.08
C THR A 10 2.91 30.85 -8.94
N PHE A 11 2.32 29.90 -9.67
CA PHE A 11 0.88 29.65 -9.66
C PHE A 11 0.44 28.65 -8.58
N TYR A 12 1.31 27.69 -8.23
CA TYR A 12 1.06 26.66 -7.23
C TYR A 12 2.23 26.60 -6.25
N PRO A 13 2.41 27.63 -5.40
CA PRO A 13 3.55 27.72 -4.50
C PRO A 13 3.53 26.67 -3.38
N GLU A 14 2.34 26.19 -2.99
CA GLU A 14 2.15 25.21 -1.90
C GLU A 14 2.36 23.76 -2.35
N GLN A 15 2.53 23.53 -3.66
CA GLN A 15 2.82 22.19 -4.18
C GLN A 15 4.29 21.84 -3.94
N LEU A 16 4.57 20.57 -3.64
CA LEU A 16 5.93 20.08 -3.52
C LEU A 16 6.56 19.89 -4.91
N TYR A 17 7.73 20.48 -5.14
CA TYR A 17 8.53 20.31 -6.36
C TYR A 17 9.86 19.66 -6.05
N ILE A 18 10.20 18.62 -6.78
CA ILE A 18 11.48 17.92 -6.66
C ILE A 18 12.22 18.03 -7.99
N GLU A 19 13.35 18.70 -7.99
CA GLU A 19 14.27 18.68 -9.13
C GLU A 19 14.91 17.29 -9.20
N LEU A 20 15.00 16.72 -10.39
CA LEU A 20 15.62 15.43 -10.69
C LEU A 20 17.04 15.69 -11.20
N SER A 21 17.98 14.82 -10.85
CA SER A 21 19.31 14.84 -11.48
C SER A 21 19.34 13.86 -12.65
N GLU A 22 20.22 14.14 -13.61
CA GLU A 22 20.52 13.22 -14.71
C GLU A 22 20.82 11.80 -14.21
N GLN A 23 21.55 11.67 -13.08
CA GLN A 23 21.86 10.37 -12.50
C GLN A 23 20.60 9.63 -12.00
N GLN A 24 19.64 10.34 -11.38
CA GLN A 24 18.37 9.74 -10.96
C GLN A 24 17.58 9.25 -12.19
N MET A 25 17.56 10.02 -13.26
CA MET A 25 16.90 9.64 -14.52
C MET A 25 17.57 8.42 -15.17
N ILE A 26 18.90 8.39 -15.24
CA ILE A 26 19.65 7.24 -15.76
C ILE A 26 19.38 5.97 -14.93
N ASN A 27 19.40 6.09 -13.59
CA ASN A 27 19.13 4.95 -12.71
C ASN A 27 17.71 4.39 -12.94
N ALA A 28 16.70 5.27 -12.90
CA ALA A 28 15.32 4.87 -13.11
C ALA A 28 15.11 4.22 -14.49
N TRP A 29 15.72 4.78 -15.55
CA TRP A 29 15.64 4.22 -16.89
C TRP A 29 16.31 2.85 -16.98
N ASN A 30 17.48 2.67 -16.37
CA ASN A 30 18.19 1.39 -16.35
C ASN A 30 17.38 0.30 -15.66
N GLN A 31 16.70 0.61 -14.54
CA GLN A 31 15.79 -0.34 -13.88
C GLN A 31 14.63 -0.73 -14.79
N ALA A 32 13.95 0.24 -15.40
CA ALA A 32 12.83 -0.04 -16.30
C ALA A 32 13.27 -0.86 -17.53
N ASN A 33 14.38 -0.48 -18.17
CA ASN A 33 14.90 -1.13 -19.37
C ASN A 33 15.40 -2.55 -19.13
N LYS A 34 15.90 -2.84 -17.92
CA LYS A 34 16.34 -4.19 -17.55
C LYS A 34 15.17 -5.17 -17.46
N HIS A 35 14.02 -4.72 -16.97
CA HIS A 35 12.90 -5.61 -16.60
C HIS A 35 11.78 -5.65 -17.64
N PHE A 36 11.58 -4.59 -18.44
CA PHE A 36 10.40 -4.45 -19.29
C PHE A 36 10.76 -4.27 -20.77
N GLN A 37 10.27 -5.21 -21.60
CA GLN A 37 10.49 -5.19 -23.05
C GLN A 37 9.43 -4.35 -23.79
N ASN A 38 8.19 -4.34 -23.30
CA ASN A 38 7.10 -3.55 -23.87
C ASN A 38 7.33 -2.06 -23.58
N ASP A 39 7.31 -1.23 -24.62
CA ASP A 39 7.62 0.20 -24.53
C ASP A 39 6.70 0.98 -23.59
N ILE A 40 5.39 0.68 -23.62
CA ILE A 40 4.39 1.35 -22.77
C ILE A 40 4.62 0.99 -21.31
N ILE A 41 4.85 -0.30 -21.02
CA ILE A 41 5.12 -0.78 -19.67
C ILE A 41 6.45 -0.23 -19.17
N ARG A 42 7.50 -0.25 -20.01
CA ARG A 42 8.82 0.31 -19.68
C ARG A 42 8.72 1.80 -19.37
N TRP A 43 7.95 2.56 -20.15
CA TRP A 43 7.74 3.99 -19.89
C TRP A 43 7.05 4.24 -18.55
N ARG A 44 5.93 3.54 -18.28
CA ARG A 44 5.24 3.64 -16.99
C ARG A 44 6.16 3.25 -15.83
N ALA A 45 6.91 2.16 -15.97
CA ALA A 45 7.84 1.72 -14.95
C ALA A 45 8.95 2.76 -14.70
N TYR A 46 9.47 3.39 -15.75
CA TYR A 46 10.42 4.49 -15.65
C TYR A 46 9.89 5.64 -14.78
N LEU A 47 8.66 6.10 -15.03
CA LEU A 47 8.02 7.15 -14.22
C LEU A 47 7.87 6.75 -12.73
N ASN A 48 7.53 5.48 -12.46
CA ASN A 48 7.44 4.96 -11.09
C ASN A 48 8.81 4.86 -10.41
N TYR A 49 9.86 4.44 -11.13
CA TYR A 49 11.23 4.42 -10.60
C TYR A 49 11.78 5.82 -10.36
N LEU A 50 11.39 6.84 -11.14
CA LEU A 50 11.76 8.23 -10.86
C LEU A 50 11.25 8.71 -9.50
N VAL A 51 10.03 8.32 -9.12
CA VAL A 51 9.50 8.61 -7.78
C VAL A 51 10.37 7.98 -6.69
N VAL A 52 10.83 6.74 -6.89
CA VAL A 52 11.72 6.05 -5.95
C VAL A 52 13.09 6.74 -5.86
N GLU A 53 13.69 7.07 -7.00
CA GLU A 53 14.98 7.78 -7.04
C GLU A 53 14.88 9.18 -6.41
N ALA A 54 13.70 9.80 -6.44
CA ALA A 54 13.42 11.10 -5.84
C ALA A 54 13.27 11.08 -4.31
N ILE A 55 13.13 9.91 -3.67
CA ILE A 55 12.89 9.77 -2.22
C ILE A 55 13.83 10.63 -1.36
N PRO A 56 15.17 10.60 -1.53
CA PRO A 56 16.06 11.37 -0.66
C PRO A 56 15.82 12.89 -0.72
N LYS A 57 15.41 13.39 -1.90
CA LYS A 57 15.05 14.81 -2.06
C LYS A 57 13.69 15.10 -1.44
N ILE A 58 12.72 14.20 -1.60
CA ILE A 58 11.41 14.32 -0.93
C ILE A 58 11.58 14.39 0.59
N GLU A 59 12.41 13.53 1.17
CA GLU A 59 12.72 13.55 2.61
C GLU A 59 13.33 14.88 3.06
N THR A 60 14.21 15.45 2.25
CA THR A 60 14.90 16.72 2.55
C THR A 60 13.96 17.91 2.46
N GLU A 61 13.15 18.00 1.41
CA GLU A 61 12.23 19.13 1.18
C GLU A 61 11.10 19.17 2.20
N LEU A 62 10.65 18.01 2.68
CA LEU A 62 9.59 17.89 3.69
C LEU A 62 10.10 17.81 5.14
N ASP A 63 11.41 17.93 5.36
CA ASP A 63 12.07 17.81 6.67
C ASP A 63 11.59 16.58 7.48
N LEU A 64 11.51 15.41 6.81
CA LEU A 64 10.93 14.22 7.42
C LEU A 64 11.86 13.61 8.48
N GLU A 65 11.38 13.51 9.71
CA GLU A 65 12.10 12.81 10.79
C GLU A 65 12.23 11.30 10.53
N LYS A 66 11.24 10.71 9.85
CA LYS A 66 11.22 9.29 9.49
C LYS A 66 11.59 9.11 8.02
N LYS A 67 12.42 8.12 7.74
CA LYS A 67 12.78 7.75 6.37
C LYS A 67 11.59 7.20 5.61
N LEU A 68 11.52 7.55 4.34
CA LEU A 68 10.62 6.97 3.36
C LEU A 68 11.20 5.66 2.86
N GLY A 69 10.38 4.62 2.88
CA GLY A 69 10.59 3.40 2.11
C GLY A 69 9.66 3.35 0.90
N TYR A 70 9.71 2.23 0.18
CA TYR A 70 8.71 1.93 -0.84
C TYR A 70 8.35 0.44 -0.84
N TYR A 71 7.16 0.12 -1.34
CA TYR A 71 6.61 -1.22 -1.39
C TYR A 71 5.90 -1.49 -2.74
N PRO A 72 5.99 -2.73 -3.27
CA PRO A 72 6.89 -3.80 -2.83
C PRO A 72 8.37 -3.45 -3.08
N SER A 73 9.28 -4.11 -2.39
CA SER A 73 10.73 -3.90 -2.56
C SER A 73 11.20 -4.24 -3.98
N ASP A 74 10.57 -5.24 -4.60
CA ASP A 74 10.75 -5.58 -6.01
C ASP A 74 9.56 -5.06 -6.84
N LEU A 75 9.64 -3.81 -7.24
CA LEU A 75 8.63 -3.17 -8.10
C LEU A 75 8.49 -3.85 -9.47
N SER A 76 9.50 -4.60 -9.94
CA SER A 76 9.47 -5.19 -11.27
C SER A 76 8.35 -6.21 -11.44
N LYS A 77 7.92 -6.85 -10.35
CA LYS A 77 6.83 -7.84 -10.33
C LYS A 77 5.45 -7.23 -10.52
N VAL A 78 5.26 -5.97 -10.13
CA VAL A 78 3.93 -5.32 -10.11
C VAL A 78 3.77 -4.27 -11.20
N LEU A 79 4.84 -3.56 -11.57
CA LEU A 79 4.78 -2.47 -12.54
C LEU A 79 4.47 -2.92 -13.98
N GLU A 80 4.47 -4.23 -14.24
CA GLU A 80 3.91 -4.79 -15.48
C GLU A 80 2.40 -4.57 -15.58
N PHE A 81 1.69 -4.51 -14.44
CA PHE A 81 0.23 -4.56 -14.41
C PHE A 81 -0.42 -3.27 -13.92
N ILE A 82 0.28 -2.48 -13.10
CA ILE A 82 -0.29 -1.29 -12.45
C ILE A 82 0.56 -0.04 -12.67
N ASN A 83 -0.08 1.13 -12.58
CA ASN A 83 0.60 2.41 -12.39
C ASN A 83 0.51 2.79 -10.92
N GLY A 84 1.65 2.97 -10.26
CA GLY A 84 1.72 3.54 -8.92
C GLY A 84 2.77 2.85 -8.04
N THR A 85 3.36 3.66 -7.16
CA THR A 85 4.35 3.23 -6.17
C THR A 85 3.84 3.56 -4.78
N ILE A 86 3.90 2.61 -3.86
CA ILE A 86 3.57 2.87 -2.46
C ILE A 86 4.83 3.36 -1.76
N LEU A 87 4.82 4.58 -1.27
CA LEU A 87 5.83 5.09 -0.34
C LEU A 87 5.37 4.83 1.10
N THR A 88 6.29 4.38 1.95
CA THR A 88 6.00 4.04 3.35
C THR A 88 6.65 5.06 4.28
N LEU A 89 5.84 5.69 5.13
CA LEU A 89 6.27 6.67 6.13
C LEU A 89 5.84 6.21 7.53
N GLY A 90 6.67 5.38 8.16
CA GLY A 90 6.25 4.61 9.32
C GLY A 90 5.13 3.64 8.93
N GLU A 91 3.93 3.85 9.48
CA GLU A 91 2.75 3.06 9.15
C GLU A 91 1.97 3.56 7.94
N THR A 92 2.17 4.83 7.59
CA THR A 92 1.37 5.49 6.59
C THR A 92 1.86 5.09 5.20
N ARG A 93 0.92 4.68 4.36
CA ARG A 93 1.15 4.37 2.96
C ARG A 93 0.65 5.50 2.07
N LEU A 94 1.57 6.09 1.34
CA LEU A 94 1.33 7.14 0.36
C LEU A 94 1.43 6.49 -1.02
N VAL A 95 0.29 6.21 -1.65
CA VAL A 95 0.25 5.67 -3.01
C VAL A 95 0.46 6.83 -3.99
N VAL A 96 1.57 6.79 -4.71
CA VAL A 96 1.92 7.83 -5.69
C VAL A 96 1.61 7.33 -7.09
N ILE A 97 0.83 8.10 -7.84
CA ILE A 97 0.45 7.84 -9.23
C ILE A 97 1.20 8.84 -10.13
N PRO A 98 2.34 8.47 -10.73
CA PRO A 98 3.08 9.37 -11.59
C PRO A 98 2.49 9.42 -13.01
N SER A 99 2.62 10.58 -13.64
CA SER A 99 2.28 10.84 -15.03
C SER A 99 3.22 11.89 -15.62
N ASP A 100 3.54 11.78 -16.91
CA ASP A 100 4.23 12.78 -17.71
C ASP A 100 3.25 13.66 -18.53
N SER A 101 1.94 13.46 -18.36
CA SER A 101 0.92 14.28 -19.00
C SER A 101 0.53 15.45 -18.10
N ASN A 102 0.77 16.69 -18.58
CA ASN A 102 0.48 17.92 -17.84
C ASN A 102 -0.98 18.37 -17.96
N ILE A 103 -1.83 17.56 -18.61
CA ILE A 103 -3.25 17.87 -18.75
C ILE A 103 -3.85 17.53 -17.40
N GLY A 104 -4.36 18.55 -16.70
CA GLY A 104 -4.97 18.44 -15.37
C GLY A 104 -6.12 17.45 -15.37
N GLY A 105 -5.77 16.17 -15.28
CA GLY A 105 -6.68 15.06 -15.28
C GLY A 105 -6.97 14.62 -13.87
N ASP A 106 -8.03 13.85 -13.77
CA ASP A 106 -8.46 13.20 -12.55
C ASP A 106 -7.36 12.29 -12.01
N LEU A 107 -7.31 12.16 -10.69
CA LEU A 107 -6.49 11.14 -10.05
C LEU A 107 -7.04 9.77 -10.45
N CYS A 108 -6.24 8.98 -11.17
CA CYS A 108 -6.62 7.67 -11.68
C CYS A 108 -5.84 6.57 -10.95
N VAL A 109 -6.51 5.80 -10.09
CA VAL A 109 -5.88 4.81 -9.22
C VAL A 109 -6.34 3.39 -9.60
N PRO A 110 -5.43 2.47 -9.95
CA PRO A 110 -5.78 1.06 -10.19
C PRO A 110 -6.41 0.38 -8.98
N GLN A 111 -7.43 -0.46 -9.20
CA GLN A 111 -8.12 -1.19 -8.13
C GLN A 111 -7.19 -1.98 -7.20
N GLU A 112 -6.04 -2.48 -7.68
CA GLU A 112 -5.09 -3.24 -6.88
C GLU A 112 -4.52 -2.37 -5.76
N LEU A 113 -4.35 -1.08 -6.02
CA LEU A 113 -3.85 -0.11 -5.06
C LEU A 113 -4.94 0.40 -4.10
N VAL A 114 -6.19 -0.04 -4.26
CA VAL A 114 -7.34 0.37 -3.45
C VAL A 114 -7.93 -0.82 -2.70
N ASP A 115 -8.29 -1.86 -3.42
CA ASP A 115 -9.11 -2.95 -2.93
C ASP A 115 -8.31 -4.09 -2.26
N LEU A 116 -6.98 -4.10 -2.39
CA LEU A 116 -6.10 -5.05 -1.71
C LEU A 116 -5.55 -4.47 -0.40
N PRO A 117 -5.73 -5.13 0.76
CA PRO A 117 -5.24 -4.65 2.05
C PRO A 117 -3.73 -4.32 2.07
N GLN A 118 -2.91 -5.09 1.34
CA GLN A 118 -1.44 -4.97 1.28
C GLN A 118 -0.99 -3.77 0.44
N PHE A 119 -1.84 -3.27 -0.45
CA PHE A 119 -1.50 -2.18 -1.36
C PHE A 119 -2.29 -0.90 -1.08
N ALA A 120 -3.45 -0.99 -0.46
CA ALA A 120 -4.32 0.13 -0.12
C ALA A 120 -3.56 1.26 0.59
N GLY A 121 -3.42 2.41 -0.06
CA GLY A 121 -2.87 3.61 0.56
C GLY A 121 -3.75 4.11 1.70
N ASP A 122 -3.16 4.85 2.63
CA ASP A 122 -3.91 5.76 3.49
C ASP A 122 -4.24 7.04 2.71
N TYR A 123 -3.31 7.46 1.85
CA TYR A 123 -3.45 8.57 0.93
C TYR A 123 -3.02 8.17 -0.49
N TYR A 124 -3.63 8.82 -1.48
CA TYR A 124 -3.35 8.68 -2.89
C TYR A 124 -2.94 10.03 -3.45
N LEU A 125 -1.81 10.08 -4.15
CA LEU A 125 -1.14 11.30 -4.56
C LEU A 125 -0.93 11.28 -6.07
N GLY A 126 -1.33 12.36 -6.72
CA GLY A 126 -1.01 12.62 -8.11
C GLY A 126 0.36 13.26 -8.25
N VAL A 127 1.21 12.71 -9.12
CA VAL A 127 2.52 13.29 -9.46
C VAL A 127 2.61 13.57 -10.94
N TYR A 128 3.07 14.77 -11.28
CA TYR A 128 3.39 15.16 -12.64
C TYR A 128 4.91 15.25 -12.79
N ILE A 129 5.45 14.63 -13.84
CA ILE A 129 6.87 14.56 -14.14
C ILE A 129 7.14 15.32 -15.43
N ASN A 130 7.93 16.38 -15.35
CA ASN A 130 8.46 17.10 -16.50
C ASN A 130 9.88 16.59 -16.78
N LEU A 131 10.00 15.74 -17.80
CA LEU A 131 11.29 15.17 -18.20
C LEU A 131 12.17 16.16 -18.97
N ASP A 132 11.58 17.15 -19.65
CA ASP A 132 12.32 18.15 -20.42
C ASP A 132 13.03 19.17 -19.52
N GLU A 133 12.43 19.48 -18.36
CA GLU A 133 12.99 20.38 -17.36
C GLU A 133 13.48 19.65 -16.09
N GLU A 134 13.49 18.32 -16.11
CA GLU A 134 14.05 17.46 -15.07
C GLU A 134 13.46 17.75 -13.67
N TRP A 135 12.14 17.77 -13.53
CA TRP A 135 11.50 17.92 -12.23
C TRP A 135 10.21 17.12 -12.14
N LEU A 136 9.78 16.82 -10.91
CA LEU A 136 8.44 16.33 -10.62
C LEU A 136 7.73 17.24 -9.62
N ARG A 137 6.40 17.23 -9.64
CA ARG A 137 5.58 17.89 -8.63
C ARG A 137 4.45 17.01 -8.15
N PHE A 138 4.11 17.15 -6.88
CA PHE A 138 2.89 16.61 -6.30
C PHE A 138 1.78 17.64 -6.54
N TRP A 139 0.76 17.28 -7.30
CA TRP A 139 -0.29 18.23 -7.73
C TRP A 139 -1.62 18.05 -7.01
N GLY A 140 -1.78 16.98 -6.24
CA GLY A 140 -2.99 16.72 -5.48
C GLY A 140 -2.91 15.41 -4.70
N ALA A 141 -3.69 15.34 -3.62
CA ALA A 141 -3.82 14.16 -2.79
C ALA A 141 -5.24 13.99 -2.23
N CYS A 142 -5.64 12.75 -1.96
CA CYS A 142 -6.85 12.43 -1.23
C CYS A 142 -6.63 11.27 -0.26
N SER A 143 -7.47 11.15 0.76
CA SER A 143 -7.47 9.94 1.60
C SER A 143 -8.15 8.78 0.88
N HIS A 144 -7.85 7.56 1.33
CA HIS A 144 -8.51 6.35 0.86
C HIS A 144 -10.03 6.41 1.02
N LYS A 145 -10.48 6.89 2.18
CA LYS A 145 -11.90 7.06 2.45
C LYS A 145 -12.54 7.99 1.42
N LYS A 146 -11.90 9.13 1.10
CA LYS A 146 -12.42 10.04 0.09
C LYS A 146 -12.48 9.37 -1.30
N LEU A 147 -11.39 8.73 -1.73
CA LEU A 147 -11.34 8.04 -3.03
C LEU A 147 -12.45 6.98 -3.19
N THR A 148 -12.71 6.20 -2.14
CA THR A 148 -13.68 5.09 -2.18
C THR A 148 -15.13 5.50 -1.95
N THR A 149 -15.38 6.70 -1.41
CA THR A 149 -16.75 7.18 -1.12
C THR A 149 -17.23 8.27 -2.06
N GLU A 150 -16.32 9.12 -2.53
CA GLU A 150 -16.61 10.25 -3.43
C GLU A 150 -16.09 9.99 -4.86
N GLY A 151 -15.10 9.12 -5.03
CA GLY A 151 -14.57 8.78 -6.35
C GLY A 151 -15.49 7.89 -7.19
N VAL A 152 -15.24 7.88 -8.50
CA VAL A 152 -15.97 7.07 -9.47
C VAL A 152 -15.14 5.84 -9.83
N TYR A 153 -15.67 4.64 -9.54
CA TYR A 153 -15.08 3.39 -10.03
C TYR A 153 -15.56 3.10 -11.46
N ASP A 154 -14.62 2.99 -12.40
CA ASP A 154 -14.91 2.54 -13.76
C ASP A 154 -14.58 1.06 -13.93
N GLU A 155 -15.62 0.23 -14.12
CA GLU A 155 -15.47 -1.22 -14.24
C GLU A 155 -14.67 -1.63 -15.49
N SER A 156 -14.70 -0.81 -16.55
CA SER A 156 -14.06 -1.13 -17.83
C SER A 156 -12.53 -1.05 -17.76
N SER A 157 -12.00 -0.06 -17.04
CA SER A 157 -10.58 0.15 -16.81
C SER A 157 -10.10 -0.39 -15.45
N ARG A 158 -11.04 -0.66 -14.55
CA ARG A 158 -10.82 -1.06 -13.14
C ARG A 158 -9.96 -0.05 -12.40
N ASN A 159 -10.31 1.22 -12.55
CA ASN A 159 -9.66 2.34 -11.88
C ASN A 159 -10.70 3.15 -11.10
N TYR A 160 -10.26 3.71 -9.99
CA TYR A 160 -10.96 4.76 -9.27
C TYR A 160 -10.50 6.13 -9.80
N TYR A 161 -11.46 7.01 -10.05
CA TYR A 161 -11.23 8.37 -10.51
C TYR A 161 -11.71 9.38 -9.47
N LEU A 162 -10.94 10.44 -9.25
CA LEU A 162 -11.36 11.57 -8.43
C LEU A 162 -10.94 12.86 -9.11
N ASP A 163 -11.87 13.81 -9.22
CA ASP A 163 -11.64 15.08 -9.90
C ASP A 163 -10.52 15.85 -9.19
N ARG A 164 -9.66 16.52 -9.97
CA ARG A 164 -8.56 17.32 -9.43
C ARG A 164 -9.06 18.39 -8.46
N ASP A 165 -10.22 19.00 -8.71
CA ASP A 165 -10.79 20.05 -7.87
C ASP A 165 -11.18 19.54 -6.47
N GLU A 166 -11.24 18.22 -6.29
CA GLU A 166 -11.55 17.58 -5.01
C GLU A 166 -10.28 17.20 -4.21
N LEU A 167 -9.09 17.39 -4.77
CA LEU A 167 -7.82 17.01 -4.15
C LEU A 167 -7.24 18.13 -3.27
N ILE A 168 -6.49 17.71 -2.25
CA ILE A 168 -5.65 18.60 -1.44
C ILE A 168 -4.33 18.80 -2.20
N GLU A 169 -4.05 20.02 -2.64
CA GLU A 169 -2.81 20.33 -3.38
C GLU A 169 -1.56 20.44 -2.49
N ASP A 170 -1.75 20.79 -1.22
CA ASP A 170 -0.69 20.96 -0.23
C ASP A 170 -0.35 19.62 0.46
N LEU A 171 0.84 19.08 0.15
CA LEU A 171 1.29 17.81 0.72
C LEU A 171 1.63 17.92 2.22
N GLU A 172 2.07 19.09 2.71
CA GLU A 172 2.29 19.28 4.15
C GLU A 172 0.96 19.21 4.90
N ALA A 173 -0.12 19.75 4.33
CA ALA A 173 -1.46 19.62 4.89
C ALA A 173 -1.89 18.15 5.03
N VAL A 174 -1.53 17.28 4.08
CA VAL A 174 -1.78 15.83 4.15
C VAL A 174 -0.99 15.19 5.29
N LEU A 175 0.29 15.57 5.45
CA LEU A 175 1.14 15.06 6.53
C LEU A 175 0.66 15.52 7.92
N ILE A 176 0.14 16.74 8.02
CA ILE A 176 -0.51 17.24 9.24
C ILE A 176 -1.81 16.47 9.50
N ALA A 177 -2.66 16.30 8.47
CA ALA A 177 -3.92 15.57 8.58
C ALA A 177 -3.71 14.15 9.10
N ARG A 178 -2.66 13.45 8.65
CA ARG A 178 -2.24 12.14 9.17
C ARG A 178 -2.09 12.12 10.70
N GLU A 179 -1.61 13.19 11.32
CA GLU A 179 -1.34 13.22 12.76
C GLU A 179 -2.58 13.50 13.60
N ILE A 180 -3.57 14.20 13.03
CA ILE A 180 -4.75 14.70 13.75
C ILE A 180 -6.04 13.96 13.39
N CYS A 181 -6.09 13.30 12.24
CA CYS A 181 -7.25 12.54 11.75
C CYS A 181 -7.03 11.03 11.90
N PRO A 182 -7.55 10.39 12.97
CA PRO A 182 -7.53 8.94 13.04
C PRO A 182 -8.46 8.34 11.97
N ASN A 183 -8.01 7.26 11.32
CA ASN A 183 -8.77 6.46 10.35
C ASN A 183 -9.11 7.11 9.00
N GLU A 184 -8.17 7.84 8.38
CA GLU A 184 -8.30 8.30 6.98
C GLU A 184 -8.41 7.15 5.96
N ARG A 185 -8.00 5.95 6.38
CA ARG A 185 -8.25 4.71 5.64
C ARG A 185 -9.72 4.25 5.66
N GLY A 186 -10.50 4.65 6.67
CA GLY A 186 -11.90 4.25 6.85
C GLY A 186 -12.12 2.77 7.24
N GLU A 187 -13.38 2.41 7.47
CA GLU A 187 -13.83 1.02 7.68
C GLU A 187 -14.10 0.33 6.33
N TYR A 188 -13.10 0.30 5.43
CA TYR A 188 -13.31 -0.22 4.09
C TYR A 188 -13.44 -1.76 4.09
N LYS A 189 -14.45 -2.26 3.38
CA LYS A 189 -14.66 -3.70 3.15
C LYS A 189 -13.86 -4.11 1.94
N PHE A 190 -12.74 -4.76 2.16
CA PHE A 190 -11.93 -5.31 1.07
C PHE A 190 -12.70 -6.37 0.29
N VAL A 191 -12.32 -6.55 -0.98
CA VAL A 191 -12.92 -7.55 -1.85
C VAL A 191 -12.68 -8.95 -1.26
N ASN A 192 -13.72 -9.78 -1.21
CA ASN A 192 -13.56 -11.17 -0.82
C ASN A 192 -12.84 -11.93 -1.95
N LEU A 193 -11.62 -12.39 -1.65
CA LEU A 193 -10.73 -13.01 -2.61
C LEU A 193 -10.95 -14.54 -2.63
N PRO A 194 -11.20 -15.16 -3.80
CA PRO A 194 -11.20 -16.60 -3.90
C PRO A 194 -9.82 -17.16 -3.56
N SER A 195 -9.78 -18.30 -2.85
CA SER A 195 -8.55 -19.07 -2.67
C SER A 195 -8.22 -19.76 -3.98
N LEU A 196 -7.02 -19.52 -4.52
CA LEU A 196 -6.51 -20.18 -5.71
C LEU A 196 -5.45 -21.21 -5.30
N SER A 197 -5.58 -22.44 -5.80
CA SER A 197 -4.51 -23.43 -5.71
C SER A 197 -3.39 -23.11 -6.71
N GLU A 198 -2.18 -23.63 -6.46
CA GLU A 198 -1.04 -23.48 -7.37
C GLU A 198 -1.36 -23.94 -8.81
N SER A 199 -2.13 -25.02 -8.96
CA SER A 199 -2.55 -25.49 -10.28
C SER A 199 -3.51 -24.53 -10.99
N GLU A 200 -4.39 -23.87 -10.24
CA GLU A 200 -5.32 -22.86 -10.79
C GLU A 200 -4.57 -21.60 -11.19
N SER A 201 -3.70 -21.09 -10.32
CA SER A 201 -2.81 -19.96 -10.61
C SER A 201 -2.00 -20.18 -11.88
N ASN A 202 -1.35 -21.34 -12.00
CA ASN A 202 -0.56 -21.68 -13.20
C ASN A 202 -1.42 -21.71 -14.47
N GLY A 203 -2.63 -22.29 -14.39
CA GLY A 203 -3.57 -22.29 -15.51
C GLY A 203 -3.98 -20.88 -15.95
N LEU A 204 -4.23 -19.98 -14.99
CA LEU A 204 -4.57 -18.58 -15.26
C LEU A 204 -3.39 -17.82 -15.88
N TRP A 205 -2.16 -18.02 -15.40
CA TRP A 205 -0.99 -17.40 -16.02
C TRP A 205 -0.77 -17.86 -17.46
N GLU A 206 -0.96 -19.15 -17.76
CA GLU A 206 -0.88 -19.65 -19.13
C GLU A 206 -1.96 -19.05 -20.04
N GLN A 207 -3.14 -18.75 -19.50
CA GLN A 207 -4.18 -17.99 -20.21
C GLN A 207 -3.75 -16.53 -20.44
N LEU A 208 -3.13 -15.88 -19.45
CA LEU A 208 -2.70 -14.48 -19.56
C LEU A 208 -1.50 -14.28 -20.51
N LYS A 209 -0.67 -15.31 -20.71
CA LYS A 209 0.45 -15.30 -21.66
C LYS A 209 0.04 -15.42 -23.12
N GLN A 210 -1.24 -15.68 -23.40
CA GLN A 210 -1.70 -15.83 -24.79
C GLN A 210 -1.52 -14.51 -25.57
N PRO A 211 -1.10 -14.55 -26.85
CA PRO A 211 -0.80 -13.34 -27.63
C PRO A 211 -1.96 -12.33 -27.76
N ASP A 212 -3.20 -12.80 -27.64
CA ASP A 212 -4.41 -11.98 -27.75
C ASP A 212 -4.76 -11.25 -26.43
N CYS A 213 -4.03 -11.55 -25.34
CA CYS A 213 -4.21 -10.93 -24.03
C CYS A 213 -3.38 -9.65 -23.92
N TYR A 214 -3.92 -8.54 -24.42
CA TYR A 214 -3.21 -7.25 -24.41
C TYR A 214 -3.21 -6.53 -23.06
N VAL A 215 -4.22 -6.78 -22.22
CA VAL A 215 -4.37 -6.13 -20.91
C VAL A 215 -4.67 -7.19 -19.85
N PRO A 216 -3.64 -7.87 -19.30
CA PRO A 216 -3.83 -9.01 -18.40
C PRO A 216 -4.75 -8.74 -17.22
N ARG A 217 -4.63 -7.54 -16.61
CA ARG A 217 -5.48 -7.10 -15.48
C ARG A 217 -6.98 -7.07 -15.76
N LEU A 218 -7.39 -7.00 -17.04
CA LEU A 218 -8.80 -6.94 -17.47
C LEU A 218 -9.30 -8.27 -18.05
N ALA A 219 -8.42 -9.25 -18.25
CA ALA A 219 -8.75 -10.50 -18.93
C ALA A 219 -9.47 -11.53 -18.04
N LEU A 220 -9.36 -11.40 -16.73
CA LEU A 220 -10.05 -12.22 -15.71
C LEU A 220 -11.07 -11.37 -14.97
N ASP A 221 -12.07 -11.95 -14.30
CA ASP A 221 -12.93 -11.19 -13.39
C ASP A 221 -12.12 -10.58 -12.22
N SER A 222 -12.64 -9.50 -11.61
CA SER A 222 -11.86 -8.72 -10.64
C SER A 222 -11.41 -9.55 -9.42
N PRO A 223 -12.28 -10.29 -8.71
CA PRO A 223 -11.84 -11.14 -7.59
C PRO A 223 -10.77 -12.15 -7.97
N THR A 224 -10.92 -12.87 -9.11
CA THR A 224 -9.92 -13.85 -9.56
C THR A 224 -8.59 -13.19 -9.89
N TRP A 225 -8.61 -12.04 -10.58
CA TRP A 225 -7.40 -11.28 -10.89
C TRP A 225 -6.69 -10.80 -9.62
N LEU A 226 -7.43 -10.22 -8.67
CA LEU A 226 -6.86 -9.73 -7.42
C LEU A 226 -6.24 -10.87 -6.57
N SER A 227 -6.86 -12.05 -6.56
CA SER A 227 -6.28 -13.25 -5.94
C SER A 227 -4.98 -13.68 -6.63
N LEU A 228 -4.95 -13.71 -7.96
CA LEU A 228 -3.76 -14.07 -8.72
C LEU A 228 -2.62 -13.07 -8.49
N PHE A 229 -2.95 -11.77 -8.50
CA PHE A 229 -2.02 -10.67 -8.28
C PHE A 229 -1.35 -10.77 -6.90
N ILE A 230 -2.14 -11.00 -5.84
CA ILE A 230 -1.57 -11.08 -4.48
C ILE A 230 -0.78 -12.37 -4.26
N ASN A 231 -1.25 -13.51 -4.75
CA ASN A 231 -0.61 -14.81 -4.50
C ASN A 231 0.75 -14.95 -5.17
N ASP A 232 0.89 -14.49 -6.42
CA ASP A 232 2.07 -14.86 -7.23
C ASP A 232 3.05 -13.70 -7.43
N LEU A 233 2.61 -12.44 -7.33
CA LEU A 233 3.47 -11.28 -7.58
C LEU A 233 4.07 -10.66 -6.32
N VAL A 234 3.57 -11.06 -5.15
CA VAL A 234 3.88 -10.40 -3.86
C VAL A 234 4.50 -11.36 -2.85
N VAL A 235 3.99 -12.59 -2.77
CA VAL A 235 4.41 -13.62 -1.81
C VAL A 235 5.85 -14.12 -2.06
N ALA A 236 6.43 -13.87 -3.24
CA ALA A 236 7.77 -14.34 -3.60
C ALA A 236 8.94 -13.47 -3.06
N SER A 237 8.79 -12.85 -1.89
CA SER A 237 9.94 -12.40 -1.08
C SER A 237 9.86 -13.10 0.28
N ASN A 238 10.75 -14.06 0.51
CA ASN A 238 10.81 -14.91 1.71
C ASN A 238 11.02 -14.17 3.05
N ASN A 239 10.90 -12.84 3.08
CA ASN A 239 11.01 -11.98 4.26
C ASN A 239 9.80 -11.02 4.43
N ASP A 240 8.70 -11.19 3.68
CA ASP A 240 7.51 -10.35 3.88
C ASP A 240 6.75 -10.77 5.17
N PRO A 241 6.58 -9.86 6.15
CA PRO A 241 5.86 -10.16 7.38
C PRO A 241 4.41 -10.64 7.14
N ILE A 242 3.76 -10.12 6.09
CA ILE A 242 2.39 -10.56 5.78
C ILE A 242 2.39 -12.02 5.33
N THR A 243 3.27 -12.39 4.41
CA THR A 243 3.45 -13.78 3.97
C THR A 243 3.78 -14.71 5.13
N ALA A 244 4.79 -14.39 5.93
CA ALA A 244 5.20 -15.23 7.06
C ALA A 244 4.10 -15.34 8.13
N GLY A 245 3.29 -14.30 8.30
CA GLY A 245 2.12 -14.31 9.17
C GLY A 245 0.98 -15.19 8.65
N ILE A 246 0.76 -15.24 7.34
CA ILE A 246 -0.21 -16.13 6.70
C ILE A 246 0.24 -17.58 6.86
N GLU A 247 1.50 -17.90 6.54
CA GLU A 247 2.05 -19.25 6.71
C GLU A 247 1.92 -19.73 8.15
N PHE A 248 2.22 -18.87 9.13
CA PHE A 248 2.00 -19.17 10.54
C PHE A 248 0.52 -19.42 10.84
N LEU A 249 -0.38 -18.55 10.39
CA LEU A 249 -1.81 -18.72 10.62
C LEU A 249 -2.44 -19.85 9.81
N ASP A 250 -1.79 -20.42 8.81
CA ASP A 250 -2.23 -21.65 8.13
C ASP A 250 -1.63 -22.93 8.74
N SER A 251 -0.57 -22.80 9.55
CA SER A 251 0.09 -23.93 10.19
C SER A 251 -0.75 -24.62 11.29
N ASP A 252 -0.32 -25.81 11.68
CA ASP A 252 -0.84 -26.56 12.83
C ASP A 252 -0.26 -26.09 14.18
N ASP A 253 0.41 -24.92 14.24
CA ASP A 253 0.87 -24.37 15.50
C ASP A 253 -0.32 -24.19 16.46
N PRO A 254 -0.23 -24.66 17.72
CA PRO A 254 -1.34 -24.58 18.67
C PRO A 254 -1.87 -23.15 18.91
N VAL A 255 -1.03 -22.13 18.75
CA VAL A 255 -1.42 -20.72 18.85
C VAL A 255 -2.19 -20.31 17.60
N ALA A 256 -1.71 -20.67 16.42
CA ALA A 256 -2.37 -20.38 15.15
C ALA A 256 -3.77 -21.01 15.09
N VAL A 257 -3.90 -22.27 15.50
CA VAL A 257 -5.19 -22.98 15.58
C VAL A 257 -6.17 -22.23 16.50
N GLN A 258 -5.73 -21.83 17.69
CA GLN A 258 -6.59 -21.10 18.64
C GLN A 258 -7.00 -19.72 18.12
N VAL A 259 -6.11 -19.01 17.42
CA VAL A 259 -6.43 -17.73 16.79
C VAL A 259 -7.45 -17.91 15.66
N ARG A 260 -7.25 -18.89 14.77
CA ARG A 260 -8.21 -19.24 13.72
C ARG A 260 -9.57 -19.61 14.31
N GLU A 261 -9.59 -20.38 15.40
CA GLU A 261 -10.83 -20.79 16.06
C GLU A 261 -11.59 -19.62 16.69
N MET A 262 -10.88 -18.60 17.17
CA MET A 262 -11.50 -17.44 17.78
C MET A 262 -12.01 -16.43 16.75
N LEU A 263 -11.36 -16.36 15.58
CA LEU A 263 -11.66 -15.42 14.51
C LEU A 263 -12.33 -16.09 13.30
N LYS A 264 -13.00 -17.25 13.49
CA LYS A 264 -13.55 -18.17 12.46
C LYS A 264 -14.26 -17.55 11.25
N ASN A 265 -14.77 -16.33 11.35
CA ASN A 265 -15.53 -15.66 10.29
C ASN A 265 -14.74 -14.55 9.58
N ARG A 266 -13.44 -14.42 9.84
CA ARG A 266 -12.59 -13.37 9.30
C ARG A 266 -11.54 -13.97 8.36
N SER A 267 -11.18 -13.20 7.34
CA SER A 267 -10.14 -13.60 6.40
C SER A 267 -8.79 -13.68 7.12
N ILE A 268 -8.04 -14.77 6.93
CA ILE A 268 -6.67 -14.93 7.46
C ILE A 268 -5.81 -13.74 7.04
N LEU A 269 -5.96 -13.30 5.80
CA LEU A 269 -5.27 -12.15 5.24
C LEU A 269 -5.52 -10.85 6.04
N GLU A 270 -6.78 -10.59 6.37
CA GLU A 270 -7.16 -9.41 7.18
C GLU A 270 -6.63 -9.49 8.61
N ILE A 271 -6.65 -10.69 9.20
CA ILE A 271 -6.16 -10.93 10.55
C ILE A 271 -4.65 -10.67 10.60
N VAL A 272 -3.89 -11.21 9.64
CA VAL A 272 -2.44 -11.03 9.57
C VAL A 272 -2.07 -9.58 9.33
N ALA A 273 -2.79 -8.88 8.46
CA ALA A 273 -2.57 -7.44 8.24
C ALA A 273 -2.74 -6.64 9.54
N GLN A 274 -3.78 -6.93 10.33
CA GLN A 274 -4.00 -6.27 11.62
C GLN A 274 -2.93 -6.63 12.65
N PHE A 275 -2.47 -7.88 12.68
CA PHE A 275 -1.36 -8.28 13.54
C PHE A 275 -0.07 -7.58 13.16
N ASN A 276 0.25 -7.47 11.87
CA ASN A 276 1.46 -6.80 11.39
C ASN A 276 1.44 -5.31 11.76
N THR A 277 0.31 -4.64 11.56
CA THR A 277 0.08 -3.28 12.05
C THR A 277 0.27 -3.19 13.57
N ALA A 278 -0.37 -4.08 14.36
CA ALA A 278 -0.22 -4.05 15.81
C ALA A 278 1.23 -4.29 16.28
N TYR A 279 1.96 -5.15 15.58
CA TYR A 279 3.36 -5.48 15.88
C TYR A 279 4.30 -4.29 15.64
N GLY A 280 4.15 -3.58 14.51
CA GLY A 280 4.95 -2.38 14.22
C GLY A 280 4.75 -1.22 15.21
N ASN A 281 3.59 -1.15 15.86
CA ASN A 281 3.19 0.04 16.63
C ASN A 281 3.37 -0.06 18.13
N ASN A 282 3.54 -1.28 18.63
CA ASN A 282 3.50 -1.54 20.04
C ASN A 282 4.85 -2.10 20.48
N SER A 283 5.37 -1.54 21.56
CA SER A 283 6.49 -2.16 22.26
C SER A 283 6.12 -3.60 22.64
N ALA A 284 7.12 -4.47 22.81
CA ALA A 284 6.91 -5.86 23.22
C ALA A 284 6.04 -5.99 24.49
N THR A 285 6.08 -4.99 25.38
CA THR A 285 5.26 -4.92 26.59
C THR A 285 3.79 -4.53 26.35
N ARG A 286 3.49 -3.81 25.26
CA ARG A 286 2.14 -3.34 24.91
C ARG A 286 1.46 -4.21 23.86
N LEU A 287 2.23 -4.88 23.00
CA LEU A 287 1.73 -5.71 21.91
C LEU A 287 0.65 -6.72 22.36
N PRO A 288 0.79 -7.46 23.47
CA PRO A 288 -0.25 -8.39 23.90
C PRO A 288 -1.61 -7.74 24.14
N TYR A 289 -1.68 -6.47 24.54
CA TYR A 289 -2.96 -5.79 24.77
C TYR A 289 -3.62 -5.36 23.45
N ALA A 290 -2.84 -4.85 22.49
CA ALA A 290 -3.34 -4.54 21.16
C ALA A 290 -3.86 -5.80 20.43
N LEU A 291 -3.18 -6.94 20.63
CA LEU A 291 -3.64 -8.22 20.11
C LEU A 291 -4.92 -8.71 20.78
N VAL A 292 -5.14 -8.45 22.08
CA VAL A 292 -6.43 -8.76 22.73
C VAL A 292 -7.58 -8.03 22.03
N ASP A 293 -7.41 -6.76 21.67
CA ASP A 293 -8.45 -5.99 21.01
C ASP A 293 -8.81 -6.60 19.64
N ILE A 294 -7.80 -6.97 18.85
CA ILE A 294 -7.98 -7.64 17.54
C ILE A 294 -8.69 -9.00 17.71
N LEU A 295 -8.23 -9.79 18.69
CA LEU A 295 -8.76 -11.11 19.02
C LEU A 295 -10.20 -11.04 19.57
N ALA A 296 -10.59 -9.93 20.21
CA ALA A 296 -11.95 -9.65 20.64
C ALA A 296 -12.84 -9.09 19.51
N GLY A 297 -12.29 -8.91 18.30
CA GLY A 297 -13.02 -8.39 17.14
C GLY A 297 -13.13 -6.86 17.10
N SER A 298 -12.34 -6.13 17.90
CA SER A 298 -12.25 -4.67 17.87
C SER A 298 -11.07 -4.22 16.99
N THR A 299 -11.22 -3.12 16.26
CA THR A 299 -10.09 -2.48 15.55
C THR A 299 -9.24 -1.69 16.56
N PRO A 300 -7.90 -1.85 16.57
CA PRO A 300 -7.04 -1.12 17.50
C PRO A 300 -6.97 0.37 17.11
N THR A 301 -7.88 1.19 17.63
CA THR A 301 -7.75 2.66 17.57
C THR A 301 -6.77 3.14 18.63
N ALA A 302 -5.92 4.10 18.27
CA ALA A 302 -4.89 4.72 19.13
C ALA A 302 -5.43 5.50 20.36
N GLN A 303 -6.70 5.36 20.72
CA GLN A 303 -7.30 5.99 21.89
C GLN A 303 -8.23 5.04 22.65
N ASN A 304 -7.67 3.99 23.25
CA ASN A 304 -8.26 3.40 24.45
C ASN A 304 -7.34 3.68 25.66
N LYS A 305 -7.29 4.96 26.06
CA LYS A 305 -6.64 5.41 27.31
C LYS A 305 -7.40 5.00 28.59
N ASN A 306 -8.45 4.20 28.48
CA ASN A 306 -9.09 3.62 29.64
C ASN A 306 -8.46 2.28 29.94
N MET A 307 -7.45 2.36 30.81
CA MET A 307 -6.95 1.27 31.63
C MET A 307 -8.15 0.56 32.29
N ARG A 308 -8.73 -0.45 31.62
CA ARG A 308 -9.63 -1.39 32.28
C ARG A 308 -8.74 -2.15 33.26
N SER A 309 -8.78 -1.70 34.51
CA SER A 309 -8.41 -2.52 35.65
C SER A 309 -8.95 -3.92 35.42
N ALA A 310 -8.05 -4.90 35.34
CA ALA A 310 -8.40 -6.29 35.16
C ALA A 310 -9.33 -6.72 36.30
N SER A 311 -10.64 -6.67 36.08
CA SER A 311 -11.60 -7.37 36.90
C SER A 311 -11.74 -8.78 36.33
N GLU A 312 -11.28 -9.72 37.13
CA GLU A 312 -11.32 -11.17 37.04
C GLU A 312 -12.56 -11.71 36.30
N GLY A 313 -12.39 -12.02 35.02
CA GLY A 313 -13.29 -12.87 34.24
C GLY A 313 -12.45 -13.94 33.55
N SER A 314 -12.85 -15.21 33.67
CA SER A 314 -12.12 -16.36 33.10
C SER A 314 -11.82 -16.20 31.60
N GLU A 315 -12.72 -15.57 30.85
CA GLU A 315 -12.57 -15.33 29.41
C GLU A 315 -11.52 -14.27 29.08
N ASN A 316 -11.46 -13.17 29.84
CA ASN A 316 -10.43 -12.13 29.65
C ASN A 316 -9.02 -12.65 29.95
N ILE A 317 -8.89 -13.56 30.91
CA ILE A 317 -7.61 -14.21 31.23
C ILE A 317 -7.17 -15.13 30.09
N LYS A 318 -8.09 -15.88 29.47
CA LYS A 318 -7.81 -16.74 28.32
C LYS A 318 -7.39 -15.94 27.09
N LEU A 319 -8.11 -14.86 26.78
CA LEU A 319 -7.78 -13.93 25.69
C LEU A 319 -6.39 -13.32 25.86
N LEU A 320 -6.09 -12.79 27.04
CA LEU A 320 -4.78 -12.20 27.31
C LEU A 320 -3.64 -13.23 27.25
N THR A 321 -3.91 -14.47 27.67
CA THR A 321 -2.94 -15.57 27.59
C THR A 321 -2.65 -15.94 26.14
N LEU A 322 -3.70 -16.07 25.31
CA LEU A 322 -3.55 -16.32 23.88
C LEU A 322 -2.82 -15.18 23.18
N ALA A 323 -3.16 -13.93 23.50
CA ALA A 323 -2.51 -12.74 22.94
C ALA A 323 -1.01 -12.65 23.28
N ARG A 324 -0.60 -13.05 24.50
CA ARG A 324 0.82 -13.13 24.88
C ARG A 324 1.57 -14.20 24.10
N ASN A 325 0.97 -15.37 23.93
CA ASN A 325 1.58 -16.46 23.16
C ASN A 325 1.70 -16.08 21.68
N LEU A 326 0.67 -15.42 21.14
CA LEU A 326 0.68 -14.87 19.79
C LEU A 326 1.77 -13.80 19.62
N ALA A 327 1.87 -12.83 20.53
CA ALA A 327 2.91 -11.80 20.50
C ALA A 327 4.33 -12.41 20.42
N LYS A 328 4.57 -13.50 21.16
CA LYS A 328 5.83 -14.22 21.13
C LYS A 328 6.08 -14.88 19.77
N LYS A 329 5.07 -15.56 19.21
CA LYS A 329 5.17 -16.19 17.89
C LYS A 329 5.43 -15.17 16.79
N LEU A 330 4.69 -14.08 16.79
CA LEU A 330 4.90 -12.99 15.84
C LEU A 330 6.30 -12.40 15.96
N ALA A 331 6.86 -12.30 17.17
CA ALA A 331 8.25 -11.88 17.33
C ALA A 331 9.27 -12.91 16.82
N GLU A 332 8.98 -14.21 16.88
CA GLU A 332 9.83 -15.25 16.28
C GLU A 332 9.78 -15.21 14.74
N ILE A 333 8.66 -14.78 14.17
CA ILE A 333 8.41 -14.77 12.72
C ILE A 333 8.83 -13.45 12.06
N TRP A 334 8.67 -12.32 12.76
CA TRP A 334 8.85 -10.96 12.22
C TRP A 334 10.03 -10.19 12.81
N ALA A 335 10.77 -10.76 13.77
CA ALA A 335 12.06 -10.17 14.12
C ALA A 335 13.03 -10.38 12.95
N GLU A 336 13.50 -9.27 12.36
CA GLU A 336 14.61 -9.26 11.42
C GLU A 336 15.86 -9.88 12.08
N GLU A 337 16.58 -10.75 11.36
CA GLU A 337 17.98 -11.05 11.68
C GLU A 337 18.89 -9.85 11.40
#